data_AF-A0A5K1DCA4-F1
#
_entry.id   AF-A0A5K1DCA4-F1
#
_cell.length_a   1.000
_cell.length_b   1.000
_cell.length_c   1.000
_cell.angle_alpha   90.00
_cell.angle_beta   90.00
_cell.angle_gamma   90.00
#
_symmetry.space_group_name_H-M   'P 1'
#
loop_
_entity.id
_entity.type
_entity.pdbx_description
1 polymer ?
#
loop_
_entity_poly.entity_id
_entity_poly.type
_entity_poly.pdbx_seq_one_letter_code
_entity_poly.pdbx_strand_id
1 'polypeptide(L)' 'MGKIYPTVSEEYKKAIEKCRRKLRAVIAEKNCAPIILRLA' A
#
# COMPACT_ATOMS: atom_id res chain seq x y z
N MET A 1 -15.95 15.37 -13.93
CA MET A 1 -15.85 15.65 -12.49
C MET A 1 -14.72 14.81 -11.90
N GLY A 2 -13.76 15.44 -11.21
CA GLY A 2 -12.58 14.75 -10.65
C GLY A 2 -12.93 13.94 -9.39
N LYS A 3 -12.14 12.90 -9.11
CA LYS A 3 -12.29 12.10 -7.89
C LYS A 3 -11.95 12.98 -6.67
N ILE A 4 -12.86 13.05 -5.71
CA ILE A 4 -12.67 13.76 -4.44
C ILE A 4 -12.18 12.72 -3.42
N TYR A 5 -10.94 12.85 -2.95
CA TYR A 5 -10.35 11.95 -1.97
C TYR A 5 -10.37 12.58 -0.57
N PRO A 6 -10.67 11.81 0.49
CA PRO A 6 -10.70 12.33 1.84
C PRO A 6 -9.30 12.70 2.33
N THR A 7 -9.21 13.79 3.09
CA THR A 7 -7.98 14.19 3.76
C THR A 7 -7.76 13.30 4.99
N VAL A 8 -6.63 12.61 5.03
CA VAL A 8 -6.25 11.73 6.15
C VAL A 8 -5.19 12.41 7.03
N SER A 9 -5.21 12.09 8.33
CA SER A 9 -4.27 12.60 9.33
C SER A 9 -2.82 12.28 8.99
N GLU A 10 -1.89 13.11 9.46
CA GLU A 10 -0.45 12.90 9.20
C GLU A 10 0.08 11.56 9.74
N GLU A 11 -0.42 11.10 10.88
CA GLU A 11 -0.07 9.80 11.44
C GLU A 11 -0.45 8.65 10.50
N TYR A 12 -1.63 8.74 9.87
CA TYR A 12 -2.10 7.75 8.90
C TYR A 12 -1.23 7.77 7.63
N LYS A 13 -0.82 8.94 7.16
CA LYS A 13 0.13 9.05 6.02
C LYS A 13 1.47 8.39 6.33
N LYS A 14 2.02 8.64 7.52
CA LYS A 14 3.27 8.00 7.97
C LYS A 14 3.12 6.48 8.07
N ALA A 15 1.97 5.99 8.53
CA ALA A 15 1.68 4.55 8.57
C ALA A 15 1.62 3.94 7.17
N ILE A 16 0.96 4.60 6.20
CA ILE A 16 0.91 4.15 4.80
C ILE A 16 2.33 4.03 4.21
N GLU A 17 3.19 5.02 4.42
CA GLU A 17 4.56 4.98 3.88
C GLU A 17 5.38 3.83 4.46
N LYS A 18 5.28 3.60 5.77
CA LYS A 18 5.93 2.46 6.44
C LYS A 18 5.40 1.12 5.90
N CYS A 19 4.08 1.00 5.76
CA CYS A 19 3.45 -0.21 5.23
C CYS A 19 3.84 -0.46 3.76
N ARG A 20 3.87 0.56 2.90
CA ARG A 20 4.29 0.41 1.48
C ARG A 20 5.68 -0.20 1.35
N ARG A 21 6.64 0.22 2.20
CA ARG A 21 8.01 -0.33 2.19
C ARG A 21 8.03 -1.79 2.62
N LYS A 22 7.37 -2.12 3.72
CA LYS A 22 7.27 -3.50 4.23
C LYS A 22 6.56 -4.43 3.24
N LEU A 23 5.46 -3.97 2.63
CA LEU A 23 4.70 -4.76 1.67
C LEU A 23 5.54 -5.14 0.46
N ARG A 24 6.34 -4.20 -0.08
CA ARG A 24 7.27 -4.48 -1.19
C ARG A 24 8.31 -5.53 -0.81
N ALA A 25 8.88 -5.45 0.39
CA ALA A 25 9.83 -6.46 0.88
C ALA A 25 9.18 -7.85 0.96
N VAL A 26 7.98 -7.96 1.53
CA VAL A 26 7.24 -9.24 1.64
C VAL A 26 6.86 -9.80 0.26
N ILE A 27 6.43 -8.94 -0.66
CA ILE A 27 6.09 -9.35 -2.03
C ILE A 27 7.31 -9.94 -2.75
N ALA A 28 8.47 -9.31 -2.61
CA ALA A 28 9.72 -9.79 -3.20
C ALA A 28 10.22 -11.07 -2.52
N GLU A 29 10.21 -11.12 -1.19
CA GLU A 29 10.69 -12.27 -0.41
C GLU A 29 9.87 -13.54 -0.69
N LYS A 30 8.54 -13.44 -0.71
CA LYS A 30 7.66 -14.58 -0.96
C LYS A 30 7.37 -14.82 -2.44
N ASN A 31 7.88 -13.94 -3.31
CA ASN A 31 7.55 -13.90 -4.74
C ASN A 31 6.04 -13.92 -5.01
N CYS A 32 5.25 -13.30 -4.13
CA CYS A 32 3.79 -13.31 -4.15
C CYS A 32 3.18 -12.13 -4.93
N ALA A 33 3.96 -11.48 -5.80
CA ALA A 33 3.46 -10.41 -6.66
C ALA A 33 2.19 -10.79 -7.46
N PRO A 34 2.11 -11.97 -8.13
CA PRO A 34 0.94 -12.31 -8.93
C PRO A 34 -0.32 -12.55 -8.09
N ILE A 35 -0.21 -13.15 -6.90
CA ILE A 35 -1.37 -13.41 -6.04
C ILE A 35 -1.87 -12.13 -5.35
N ILE A 36 -0.96 -11.24 -4.96
CA ILE A 36 -1.31 -9.93 -4.39
C ILE A 36 -2.00 -9.04 -5.42
N LEU A 37 -1.54 -9.06 -6.68
CA LEU A 37 -2.18 -8.33 -7.77
C LEU A 37 -3.60 -8.85 -8.05
N ARG A 38 -3.84 -10.15 -7.88
CA ARG A 38 -5.18 -10.74 -8.06
C ARG A 38 -6.15 -10.43 -6.91
N LEU A 39 -5.64 -10.13 -5.71
CA LEU A 39 -6.45 -9.81 -4.54
C LEU A 39 -6.92 -8.35 -4.52
N ALA A 40 -6.15 -7.44 -5.14
CA ALA A 40 -6.39 -6.00 -5.15
C ALA A 40 -7.50 -5.60 -6.14
#